data_AF-A0A7C1R152-F1
#
_entry.id   AF-A0A7C1R152-F1
#
_cell.length_a   1.000
_cell.length_b   1.000
_cell.length_c   1.000
_cell.angle_alpha   90.00
_cell.angle_beta   90.00
_cell.angle_gamma   90.00
#
_symmetry.space_group_name_H-M   'P 1'
#
loop_
_entity.id
_entity.type
_entity.pdbx_description
1 polymer ?
#
loop_
_entity_poly.entity_id
_entity_poly.type
_entity_poly.pdbx_seq_one_letter_code
_entity_poly.pdbx_strand_id
1 'polypeptide(L)' 'MESRREEEITPVDILLQLVTMGKVDPWNIDIVDLTEKYIERLREMKELDLRVSARAILAASILVRMK' A
#
# COMPACT_ATOMS: atom_id res chain seq x y z
N MET A 1 27.71 10.81 6.01
CA MET A 1 27.30 9.41 6.23
C MET A 1 25.79 9.40 6.14
N GLU A 2 25.27 9.17 4.94
CA GLU A 2 23.83 9.12 4.69
C GLU A 2 23.30 7.89 5.42
N SER A 3 22.62 8.12 6.53
CA SER A 3 21.89 7.08 7.25
C SER A 3 21.00 6.40 6.24
N ARG A 4 21.25 5.10 5.96
CA ARG A 4 20.29 4.25 5.28
C ARG A 4 19.05 4.29 6.16
N ARG A 5 18.12 5.18 5.84
CA ARG A 5 16.77 5.15 6.37
C ARG A 5 16.28 3.74 6.08
N GLU A 6 16.14 2.92 7.10
CA GLU A 6 15.42 1.65 7.03
C GLU A 6 14.16 1.92 6.18
N GLU A 7 14.02 1.24 5.04
CA GLU A 7 13.10 1.61 3.97
C GLU A 7 11.65 1.54 4.49
N GLU A 8 11.17 2.69 4.95
CA GLU A 8 9.80 2.87 5.43
C GLU A 8 8.85 2.63 4.26
N ILE A 9 7.93 1.67 4.41
CA ILE A 9 7.03 1.33 3.30
C ILE A 9 6.04 2.47 3.09
N THR A 10 6.09 3.09 1.91
CA THR A 10 5.20 4.18 1.53
C THR A 10 3.93 3.66 0.86
N PRO A 11 2.84 4.45 0.82
CA PRO A 11 1.64 4.04 0.10
C PRO A 11 1.91 3.69 -1.38
N VAL A 12 2.81 4.44 -2.01
CA VAL A 12 3.13 4.26 -3.44
C VAL A 12 3.83 2.92 -3.66
N ASP A 13 4.68 2.49 -2.72
CA ASP A 13 5.35 1.19 -2.81
C ASP A 13 4.33 0.04 -2.79
N ILE A 14 3.30 0.14 -1.93
CA ILE A 14 2.23 -0.86 -1.84
C ILE A 14 1.43 -0.90 -3.15
N LEU A 15 1.05 0.26 -3.69
CA LEU A 15 0.32 0.35 -4.95
C LEU A 15 1.14 -0.19 -6.13
N LEU A 16 2.43 0.15 -6.18
CA LEU A 16 3.34 -0.33 -7.22
C LEU A 16 3.52 -1.85 -7.14
N GLN A 17 3.61 -2.43 -5.93
CA GLN A 17 3.64 -3.87 -5.74
C GLN A 17 2.36 -4.53 -6.27
N LEU A 18 1.18 -3.97 -5.99
CA LEU A 18 -0.09 -4.52 -6.48
C LEU A 18 -0.18 -4.52 -8.00
N VAL A 19 0.27 -3.45 -8.65
CA VAL A 19 0.33 -3.37 -10.12
C VAL A 19 1.37 -4.34 -10.67
N THR A 20 2.56 -4.41 -10.07
CA THR A 20 3.66 -5.29 -10.52
C THR A 20 3.31 -6.78 -10.38
N MET A 21 2.53 -7.13 -9.36
CA MET A 21 1.99 -8.47 -9.16
C MET A 21 0.82 -8.80 -10.09
N GLY A 22 0.38 -7.86 -10.95
CA GLY A 22 -0.79 -8.02 -11.82
C GLY A 22 -2.12 -8.10 -11.05
N LYS A 23 -2.14 -7.70 -9.78
CA LYS A 23 -3.37 -7.67 -8.97
C LYS A 23 -4.25 -6.49 -9.37
N VAL A 24 -3.72 -5.44 -9.98
CA VAL A 24 -4.46 -4.22 -10.39
C VAL A 24 -4.00 -3.79 -11.78
N ASP A 25 -4.94 -3.45 -12.66
CA ASP A 25 -4.64 -2.83 -13.96
C ASP A 25 -4.41 -1.32 -13.76
N PRO A 26 -3.22 -0.78 -14.11
CA PRO A 26 -2.93 0.65 -13.95
C PRO A 26 -3.77 1.54 -14.88
N TRP A 27 -4.28 1.02 -15.99
CA TRP A 27 -5.08 1.77 -16.96
C TRP A 27 -6.58 1.73 -16.66
N ASN A 28 -7.03 0.75 -15.88
CA ASN A 28 -8.42 0.57 -15.49
C ASN A 28 -8.52 0.17 -14.01
N ILE A 29 -8.49 1.17 -13.15
CA ILE A 29 -8.48 0.98 -11.70
C ILE A 29 -9.91 0.94 -11.16
N ASP A 30 -10.32 -0.22 -10.65
CA ASP A 30 -11.49 -0.33 -9.78
C ASP A 30 -11.10 0.07 -8.35
N ILE A 31 -11.65 1.18 -7.85
CA ILE A 31 -11.31 1.74 -6.53
C ILE A 31 -11.73 0.82 -5.39
N VAL A 32 -12.81 0.05 -5.55
CA VAL A 32 -13.33 -0.85 -4.52
C VAL A 32 -12.38 -2.02 -4.35
N ASP A 33 -12.03 -2.67 -5.46
CA ASP A 33 -11.11 -3.80 -5.52
C ASP A 33 -9.68 -3.38 -5.12
N LEU A 34 -9.20 -2.23 -5.59
CA LEU A 34 -7.91 -1.66 -5.19
C LEU A 34 -7.84 -1.45 -3.68
N THR A 35 -8.89 -0.88 -3.08
CA THR A 35 -8.93 -0.58 -1.64
C THR A 35 -8.83 -1.87 -0.82
N GLU A 36 -9.56 -2.90 -1.22
CA GLU A 36 -9.51 -4.21 -0.53
C GLU A 36 -8.12 -4.84 -0.62
N LYS A 37 -7.52 -4.87 -1.82
CA LYS A 37 -6.16 -5.38 -2.05
C LYS A 37 -5.10 -4.59 -1.31
N TYR A 38 -5.24 -3.26 -1.23
CA TYR A 38 -4.33 -2.40 -0.49
C TYR A 38 -4.39 -2.69 1.02
N ILE A 39 -5.59 -2.83 1.58
CA ILE A 39 -5.78 -3.14 3.01
C ILE A 39 -5.26 -4.54 3.34
N GLU A 40 -5.51 -5.53 2.48
CA GLU A 40 -4.98 -6.89 2.62
C GLU A 40 -3.45 -6.86 2.70
N ARG A 41 -2.80 -6.20 1.73
CA ARG A 41 -1.34 -6.06 1.70
C ARG A 41 -0.79 -5.34 2.93
N LEU A 42 -1.49 -4.30 3.39
CA LEU A 42 -1.11 -3.55 4.59
C LEU A 42 -1.19 -4.42 5.86
N ARG A 43 -2.16 -5.34 5.95
CA ARG A 43 -2.29 -6.28 7.07
C ARG A 43 -1.15 -7.29 7.07
N GLU A 44 -0.85 -7.92 5.94
CA GLU A 44 0.27 -8.85 5.80
C GLU A 44 1.59 -8.21 6.26
N MET A 45 1.83 -6.95 5.86
CA MET A 45 3.04 -6.22 6.25
C MET A 45 3.12 -5.97 7.77
N LYS A 46 1.98 -5.69 8.42
CA LYS A 46 1.92 -5.52 9.87
C LYS A 46 2.12 -6.84 10.62
N GLU A 47 1.59 -7.94 10.09
CA GLU A 47 1.80 -9.28 10.67
C GLU A 47 3.27 -9.73 10.58
N LEU A 48 3.97 -9.30 9.53
CA LEU A 48 5.41 -9.51 9.35
C LEU A 48 6.30 -8.51 10.13
N ASP A 49 5.69 -7.68 11.00
CA ASP A 49 6.35 -6.64 11.81
C ASP A 49 7.18 -5.64 10.97
N LEU A 50 6.75 -5.39 9.72
CA LEU A 50 7.43 -4.45 8.82
C LEU A 50 7.08 -3.01 9.20
N ARG A 51 8.06 -2.11 9.02
CA ARG A 51 7.91 -0.68 9.31
C ARG A 51 7.04 0.01 8.25
N VAL A 52 5.73 0.03 8.50
CA VAL A 52 4.73 0.72 7.68
C VAL A 52 4.68 2.21 7.99
N SER A 53 4.71 3.06 6.97
CA SER A 53 4.60 4.52 7.18
C SER A 53 3.24 4.96 7.69
N ALA A 54 3.22 6.01 8.52
CA ALA A 54 1.97 6.69 8.90
C ALA A 54 1.17 7.15 7.67
N ARG A 55 1.87 7.51 6.58
CA ARG A 55 1.29 7.85 5.28
C ARG A 55 0.55 6.67 4.65
N ALA A 56 1.09 5.46 4.72
CA ALA A 56 0.45 4.25 4.19
C ALA A 56 -0.86 3.92 4.93
N ILE A 57 -0.91 4.14 6.24
CA ILE A 57 -2.14 4.01 7.03
C ILE A 57 -3.16 5.09 6.65
N LEU A 58 -2.73 6.35 6.52
CA LEU A 58 -3.61 7.44 6.07
C LEU A 58 -4.19 7.16 4.68
N ALA A 59 -3.37 6.67 3.75
CA ALA A 59 -3.82 6.30 2.42
C ALA A 59 -4.91 5.22 2.46
N ALA A 60 -4.81 4.22 3.35
CA ALA A 60 -5.89 3.24 3.54
C ALA A 60 -7.21 3.91 3.95
N SER A 61 -7.19 4.86 4.89
CA SER A 61 -8.39 5.60 5.29
C SER A 61 -8.98 6.45 4.16
N ILE A 62 -8.14 7.04 3.33
CA ILE A 62 -8.57 7.81 2.16
C ILE A 62 -9.23 6.88 1.13
N LEU A 63 -8.61 5.74 0.83
CA LEU A 63 -9.12 4.74 -0.10
C LEU A 63 -10.49 4.19 0.34
N VAL A 64 -10.66 3.89 1.63
CA VAL A 64 -11.95 3.45 2.20
C VAL A 64 -13.05 4.50 2.04
N ARG A 65 -12.72 5.79 2.10
CA ARG A 65 -13.70 6.87 1.88
C ARG A 65 -14.04 7.05 0.39
N MET A 66 -13.14 6.65 -0.50
CA MET A 66 -13.33 6.76 -1.94
C MET A 66 -14.09 5.56 -2.54
N LYS A 67 -14.11 4.43 -1.83
CA LYS A 67 -15.06 3.32 -2.06
C LYS A 67 -16.49 3.80 -1.83
#